data_AF-A0A966XKF2-F1
#
_entry.id   AF-A0A966XKF2-F1
#
_cell.length_a   1.000
_cell.length_b   1.000
_cell.length_c   1.000
_cell.angle_alpha   90.00
_cell.angle_beta   90.00
_cell.angle_gamma   90.00
#
_symmetry.space_group_name_H-M   'P 1'
#
loop_
_entity.id
_entity.type
_entity.pdbx_description
1 polymer ?
#
loop_
_entity_poly.entity_id
_entity_poly.type
_entity_poly.pdbx_seq_one_letter_code
_entity_poly.pdbx_strand_id
1 'polypeptide(L)'
;MFKVGSKLFLGVTGFAALNLVAYVIFVERLAIGGVALSIVFAALIGLSAAVILVNEGDDEVQPRDASLTGASMWPIITVAGLVLFVFGLIVAQVYFIFGIVVVLAALAEWMVQSWSESASDDPAHNESARRRLLHPIEFPVIAALGLGVILFSFSRIMLAISKSAGAVMFIVVAALVLLAGVLFAVRPSLKPALVSGICVIGAVGIVAGGITGAGVGMRTELAEAKAEGHYTHRECGAEKSKYFDKKAMKTLSLRSNVAAVVELRDGKLTAEVYGFQGTQETISVPRANPVTFIFRNYDDAERRMVATLGAAMAATASADAPSEKHGDNNETCTQLIPNGAEQALTITYNKPSIAQDNDKPFTLTVAGLEGQAIEVVVP
;
A
#
# COMPACT_ATOMS: atom_id res chain seq x y z
N MET A 1 46.38 -20.65 -32.89
CA MET A 1 46.97 -19.70 -31.91
C MET A 1 45.81 -18.93 -31.29
N PHE A 2 45.63 -18.89 -29.96
CA PHE A 2 44.46 -18.23 -29.36
C PHE A 2 44.44 -16.73 -29.70
N LYS A 3 43.32 -16.21 -30.21
CA LYS A 3 43.08 -14.77 -30.50
C LYS A 3 42.97 -13.97 -29.18
N VAL A 4 43.16 -12.64 -29.24
CA VAL A 4 43.22 -11.77 -28.04
C VAL A 4 41.96 -11.89 -27.17
N GLY A 5 40.78 -12.00 -27.78
CA GLY A 5 39.51 -12.22 -27.07
C GLY A 5 39.46 -13.55 -26.31
N SER A 6 39.89 -14.67 -26.90
CA SER A 6 39.89 -15.96 -26.21
C SER A 6 40.94 -16.03 -25.11
N LYS A 7 42.07 -15.30 -25.21
CA LYS A 7 43.06 -15.18 -24.12
C LYS A 7 42.49 -14.49 -22.88
N LEU A 8 41.68 -13.44 -23.05
CA LEU A 8 41.04 -12.73 -21.93
C LEU A 8 40.06 -13.66 -21.20
N PHE A 9 39.16 -14.31 -21.94
CA PHE A 9 38.16 -15.19 -21.35
C PHE A 9 38.79 -16.42 -20.70
N LEU A 10 39.79 -17.05 -21.33
CA LEU A 10 40.56 -18.14 -20.70
C LEU A 10 41.28 -17.68 -19.41
N GLY A 11 41.84 -16.47 -19.41
CA GLY A 11 42.48 -15.88 -18.24
C GLY A 11 41.50 -15.63 -17.08
N VAL A 12 40.32 -15.07 -17.38
CA VAL A 12 39.27 -14.79 -16.40
C VAL A 12 38.63 -16.08 -15.88
N THR A 13 38.41 -17.09 -16.74
CA THR A 13 37.96 -18.42 -16.32
C THR A 13 38.98 -19.09 -15.41
N GLY A 14 40.28 -19.00 -15.72
CA GLY A 14 41.35 -19.52 -14.86
C GLY A 14 41.41 -18.83 -13.49
N PHE A 15 41.24 -17.51 -13.46
CA PHE A 15 41.16 -16.74 -12.21
C PHE A 15 39.92 -17.09 -11.38
N ALA A 16 38.76 -17.28 -12.04
CA ALA A 16 37.54 -17.71 -11.38
C ALA A 16 37.66 -19.13 -10.79
N ALA A 17 38.34 -20.05 -11.48
CA ALA A 17 38.64 -21.38 -10.96
C ALA A 17 39.48 -21.31 -9.67
N LEU A 18 40.55 -20.49 -9.68
CA LEU A 18 41.41 -20.31 -8.51
C LEU A 18 40.66 -19.72 -7.32
N ASN A 19 39.79 -18.73 -7.56
CA ASN A 19 38.97 -18.14 -6.50
C ASN A 19 37.93 -19.13 -5.95
N LEU A 20 37.31 -19.95 -6.81
CA LEU A 20 36.39 -20.99 -6.38
C LEU A 20 37.09 -22.04 -5.50
N VAL A 21 38.28 -22.49 -5.89
CA VAL A 21 39.09 -23.44 -5.12
C VAL A 21 39.52 -22.83 -3.78
N ALA A 22 40.02 -21.58 -3.80
CA ALA A 22 40.37 -20.87 -2.57
C ALA A 22 39.16 -20.70 -1.64
N TYR A 23 37.99 -20.35 -2.17
CA TYR A 23 36.77 -20.20 -1.40
C TYR A 23 36.33 -21.52 -0.74
N VAL A 24 36.39 -22.64 -1.47
CA VAL A 24 36.07 -23.97 -0.93
C VAL A 24 37.04 -24.39 0.18
N ILE A 25 38.32 -24.00 0.09
CA ILE A 25 39.35 -24.35 1.08
C ILE A 25 39.23 -23.48 2.34
N PHE A 26 38.98 -22.17 2.19
CA PHE A 26 39.04 -21.22 3.31
C PHE A 26 37.69 -20.93 3.96
N VAL A 27 36.56 -21.34 3.36
CA VAL A 27 35.21 -21.02 3.87
C VAL A 27 34.42 -22.32 4.12
N GLU A 28 34.25 -22.68 5.39
CA GLU A 28 33.67 -23.97 5.83
C GLU A 28 32.19 -24.18 5.48
N ARG A 29 31.41 -23.13 5.14
CA ARG A 29 30.01 -23.25 4.73
C ARG A 29 29.77 -22.79 3.29
N LEU A 30 29.47 -23.77 2.43
CA LEU A 30 29.25 -23.62 1.00
C LEU A 30 27.87 -23.04 0.60
N ALA A 31 27.12 -22.41 1.50
CA ALA A 31 25.67 -22.30 1.29
C ALA A 31 25.25 -21.28 0.21
N ILE A 32 25.89 -20.11 0.11
CA ILE A 32 25.46 -19.06 -0.84
C ILE A 32 26.62 -18.57 -1.72
N GLY A 33 27.76 -18.21 -1.12
CA GLY A 33 28.92 -17.71 -1.89
C GLY A 33 29.57 -18.79 -2.78
N GLY A 34 29.63 -20.04 -2.32
CA GLY A 34 30.17 -21.15 -3.11
C GLY A 34 29.29 -21.49 -4.32
N VAL A 35 27.97 -21.54 -4.12
CA VAL A 35 27.00 -21.76 -5.20
C VAL A 35 27.06 -20.62 -6.23
N ALA A 36 27.09 -19.37 -5.79
CA ALA A 36 27.23 -18.21 -6.67
C ALA A 36 28.53 -18.25 -7.49
N LEU A 37 29.66 -18.54 -6.86
CA LEU A 37 30.95 -18.67 -7.55
C LEU A 37 30.97 -19.86 -8.54
N SER A 38 30.28 -20.94 -8.21
CA SER A 38 30.18 -22.12 -9.08
C SER A 38 29.34 -21.82 -10.34
N ILE A 39 28.25 -21.07 -10.19
CA ILE A 39 27.40 -20.61 -11.31
C ILE A 39 28.20 -19.65 -12.20
N VAL A 40 28.90 -18.68 -11.61
CA VAL A 40 29.75 -17.74 -12.36
C VAL A 40 30.87 -18.47 -13.10
N PHE A 41 31.52 -19.44 -12.44
CA PHE A 41 32.55 -20.25 -13.07
C PHE A 41 32.01 -21.08 -14.25
N ALA A 42 30.86 -21.73 -14.07
CA ALA A 42 30.19 -22.48 -15.15
C ALA A 42 29.79 -21.58 -16.32
N ALA A 43 29.26 -20.38 -16.05
CA ALA A 43 28.93 -19.41 -17.08
C ALA A 43 30.17 -18.94 -17.85
N LEU A 44 31.29 -18.69 -17.16
CA LEU A 44 32.56 -18.31 -17.78
C LEU A 44 33.18 -19.43 -18.61
N ILE A 45 33.02 -20.70 -18.22
CA ILE A 45 33.41 -21.84 -19.06
C ILE A 45 32.55 -21.87 -20.32
N GLY A 46 31.23 -21.73 -20.19
CA GLY A 46 30.30 -21.71 -21.33
C GLY A 46 30.61 -20.58 -22.32
N LEU A 47 30.86 -19.37 -21.81
CA LEU A 47 31.29 -18.22 -22.61
C LEU A 47 32.65 -18.43 -23.27
N SER A 48 33.64 -18.96 -22.54
CA SER A 48 34.95 -19.29 -23.10
C SER A 48 34.85 -20.32 -24.22
N ALA A 49 34.04 -21.36 -24.04
CA ALA A 49 33.79 -22.38 -25.06
C ALA A 49 33.07 -21.79 -26.29
N ALA A 50 32.03 -20.98 -26.07
CA ALA A 50 31.31 -20.29 -27.15
C ALA A 50 32.23 -19.34 -27.94
N VAL A 51 33.06 -18.56 -27.26
CA VAL A 51 34.02 -17.65 -27.91
C VAL A 51 35.07 -18.43 -28.69
N ILE A 52 35.57 -19.57 -28.19
CA ILE A 52 36.53 -20.39 -28.94
C ILE A 52 35.86 -20.97 -30.19
N LEU A 53 34.63 -21.50 -30.07
CA LEU A 53 33.91 -22.11 -31.19
C LEU A 53 33.47 -21.09 -32.25
N VAL A 54 33.08 -19.88 -31.85
CA VAL A 54 32.58 -18.85 -32.78
C VAL A 54 33.73 -18.08 -33.43
N ASN A 55 34.85 -17.88 -32.74
CA ASN A 55 35.98 -17.07 -33.21
C ASN A 55 36.94 -17.82 -34.16
N GLU A 56 36.73 -19.14 -34.34
CA GLU A 56 37.38 -19.96 -35.37
C GLU A 56 36.72 -19.84 -36.76
N GLY A 57 35.53 -19.21 -36.87
CA GLY A 57 34.83 -19.01 -38.15
C GLY A 57 35.16 -17.71 -38.88
N ASP A 58 36.01 -16.85 -38.32
CA ASP A 58 36.24 -15.48 -38.80
C ASP A 58 37.68 -15.36 -39.33
N ASP A 59 37.86 -15.76 -40.60
CA ASP A 59 39.12 -15.63 -41.37
C ASP A 59 39.17 -14.34 -42.21
N GLU A 60 38.07 -13.59 -42.28
CA GLU A 60 38.03 -12.30 -42.95
C GLU A 60 37.93 -11.18 -41.92
N VAL A 61 38.91 -10.29 -41.92
CA VAL A 61 38.81 -9.00 -41.24
C VAL A 61 37.74 -8.19 -41.97
N GLN A 62 36.46 -8.43 -41.64
CA GLN A 62 35.41 -7.46 -41.88
C GLN A 62 35.69 -6.29 -40.93
N PRO A 63 36.13 -5.12 -41.42
CA PRO A 63 36.28 -3.97 -40.54
C PRO A 63 34.89 -3.62 -40.03
N ARG A 64 34.59 -3.95 -38.77
CA ARG A 64 33.43 -3.36 -38.10
C ARG A 64 33.61 -1.86 -38.17
N ASP A 65 32.70 -1.19 -38.88
CA ASP A 65 32.77 0.24 -39.04
C ASP A 65 32.47 0.90 -37.68
N ALA A 66 33.51 1.36 -36.98
CA ALA A 66 33.38 1.97 -35.66
C ALA A 66 32.55 3.27 -35.69
N SER A 67 32.25 3.79 -36.88
CA SER A 67 31.32 4.89 -37.10
C SER A 67 29.86 4.54 -36.76
N LEU A 68 29.51 3.24 -36.72
CA LEU A 68 28.17 2.75 -36.42
C LEU A 68 27.91 2.56 -34.91
N THR A 69 28.96 2.53 -34.08
CA THR A 69 28.84 2.46 -32.62
C THR A 69 28.72 3.85 -32.02
N GLY A 70 27.57 4.17 -31.42
CA GLY A 70 27.33 5.44 -30.75
C GLY A 70 27.88 5.49 -29.32
N ALA A 71 28.02 6.69 -28.75
CA ALA A 71 28.30 6.82 -27.33
C ALA A 71 27.12 6.27 -26.50
N SER A 72 27.36 5.29 -25.63
CA SER A 72 26.32 4.70 -24.77
C SER A 72 26.48 5.14 -23.32
N MET A 73 25.41 5.70 -22.75
CA MET A 73 25.35 6.09 -21.33
C MET A 73 24.93 4.94 -20.41
N TRP A 74 24.36 3.86 -20.96
CA TRP A 74 23.80 2.75 -20.17
C TRP A 74 24.77 1.98 -19.28
N PRO A 75 26.06 1.82 -19.62
CA PRO A 75 27.03 1.23 -18.69
C PRO A 75 27.14 2.03 -17.39
N ILE A 76 27.15 3.37 -17.48
CA ILE A 76 27.22 4.25 -16.31
C ILE A 76 25.93 4.15 -15.49
N ILE A 77 24.77 4.12 -16.15
CA ILE A 77 23.46 3.96 -15.49
C ILE A 77 23.38 2.59 -14.78
N THR A 78 23.92 1.54 -15.40
CA THR A 78 23.97 0.19 -14.82
C THR A 78 24.82 0.18 -13.54
N VAL A 79 26.00 0.83 -13.56
CA VAL A 79 26.84 0.99 -12.37
C VAL A 79 26.12 1.78 -11.27
N ALA A 80 25.46 2.90 -11.61
CA ALA A 80 24.69 3.68 -10.66
C ALA A 80 23.54 2.86 -10.04
N GLY A 81 22.84 2.06 -10.85
CA GLY A 81 21.82 1.12 -10.38
C GLY A 81 22.37 0.05 -9.44
N LEU A 82 23.54 -0.52 -9.75
CA LEU A 82 24.20 -1.50 -8.87
C LEU A 82 24.63 -0.89 -7.54
N VAL A 83 25.18 0.33 -7.55
CA VAL A 83 25.51 1.06 -6.32
C VAL A 83 24.26 1.26 -5.47
N LEU A 84 23.16 1.70 -6.08
CA LEU A 84 21.88 1.88 -5.40
C LEU A 84 21.30 0.56 -4.86
N PHE A 85 21.39 -0.52 -5.63
CA PHE A 85 20.98 -1.86 -5.24
C PHE A 85 21.71 -2.33 -3.98
N VAL A 86 23.05 -2.21 -3.97
CA VAL A 86 23.88 -2.56 -2.80
C VAL A 86 23.57 -1.65 -1.62
N PHE A 87 23.41 -0.35 -1.85
CA PHE A 87 23.04 0.62 -0.82
C PHE A 87 21.69 0.27 -0.17
N GLY A 88 20.73 -0.21 -0.97
CA GLY A 88 19.43 -0.64 -0.50
C GLY A 88 19.45 -1.85 0.44
N LEU A 89 20.48 -2.70 0.37
CA LEU A 89 20.67 -3.79 1.33
C LEU A 89 20.93 -3.28 2.76
N ILE A 90 21.46 -2.06 2.88
CA ILE A 90 21.87 -1.47 4.16
C ILE A 90 20.83 -0.49 4.69
N VAL A 91 20.23 0.32 3.81
CA VAL A 91 19.41 1.46 4.24
C VAL A 91 17.93 1.14 4.33
N ALA A 92 17.32 0.70 3.23
CA ALA A 92 15.91 0.37 3.18
C ALA A 92 15.56 -0.46 1.94
N GLN A 93 14.61 -1.38 2.09
CA GLN A 93 14.13 -2.25 1.03
C GLN A 93 13.64 -1.48 -0.22
N VAL A 94 13.11 -0.27 -0.06
CA VAL A 94 12.66 0.55 -1.19
C VAL A 94 13.81 0.88 -2.15
N TYR A 95 14.99 1.22 -1.64
CA TYR A 95 16.17 1.50 -2.48
C TYR A 95 16.71 0.24 -3.15
N PHE A 96 16.59 -0.91 -2.49
CA PHE A 96 16.98 -2.20 -3.05
C PHE A 96 16.14 -2.54 -4.28
N ILE A 97 14.81 -2.46 -4.14
CA ILE A 97 13.88 -2.71 -5.26
C ILE A 97 14.12 -1.71 -6.38
N PHE A 98 14.28 -0.42 -6.05
CA PHE A 98 14.53 0.61 -7.04
C PHE A 98 15.85 0.37 -7.80
N GLY A 99 16.91 -0.05 -7.10
CA GLY A 99 18.18 -0.45 -7.71
C GLY A 99 18.03 -1.60 -8.71
N ILE A 100 17.26 -2.65 -8.37
CA ILE A 100 16.97 -3.75 -9.31
C ILE A 100 16.30 -3.23 -10.58
N VAL A 101 15.28 -2.38 -10.43
CA VAL A 101 14.53 -1.83 -11.58
C VAL A 101 15.46 -1.04 -12.49
N VAL A 102 16.32 -0.18 -11.93
CA VAL A 102 17.29 0.62 -12.71
C VAL A 102 18.29 -0.28 -13.44
N VAL A 103 18.83 -1.31 -12.77
CA VAL A 103 19.77 -2.25 -13.40
C VAL A 103 19.11 -3.02 -14.54
N LEU A 104 17.92 -3.58 -14.32
CA LEU A 104 17.22 -4.34 -15.36
C LEU A 104 16.86 -3.46 -16.56
N ALA A 105 16.36 -2.24 -16.32
CA ALA A 105 16.05 -1.30 -17.39
C ALA A 105 17.31 -0.91 -18.17
N ALA A 106 18.41 -0.57 -17.48
CA ALA A 106 19.67 -0.19 -18.11
C ALA A 106 20.28 -1.34 -18.92
N LEU A 107 20.24 -2.57 -18.42
CA LEU A 107 20.71 -3.75 -19.14
C LEU A 107 19.84 -4.06 -20.38
N ALA A 108 18.52 -3.94 -20.26
CA ALA A 108 17.61 -4.15 -21.38
C ALA A 108 17.85 -3.09 -22.48
N GLU A 109 17.96 -1.82 -22.10
CA GLU A 109 18.26 -0.72 -23.02
C GLU A 109 19.64 -0.85 -23.66
N TRP A 110 20.64 -1.24 -22.88
CA TRP A 110 21.98 -1.48 -23.40
C TRP A 110 22.02 -2.65 -24.38
N MET A 111 21.29 -3.74 -24.08
CA MET A 111 21.15 -4.89 -24.96
C MET A 111 20.48 -4.49 -26.27
N VAL A 112 19.35 -3.78 -26.21
CA VAL A 112 18.64 -3.34 -27.43
C VAL A 112 19.46 -2.35 -28.23
N GLN A 113 20.18 -1.42 -27.59
CA GLN A 113 21.11 -0.53 -28.27
C GLN A 113 22.19 -1.35 -29.02
N SER A 114 22.85 -2.28 -28.33
CA SER A 114 23.91 -3.11 -28.94
C SER A 114 23.41 -3.99 -30.10
N TRP A 115 22.19 -4.53 -29.98
CA TRP A 115 21.55 -5.27 -31.06
C TRP A 115 21.25 -4.35 -32.24
N SER A 116 20.66 -3.18 -32.00
CA SER A 116 20.28 -2.24 -33.05
C SER A 116 21.47 -1.70 -33.82
N GLU A 117 22.59 -1.40 -33.15
CA GLU A 117 23.83 -0.94 -33.78
C GLU A 117 24.50 -2.04 -34.64
N SER A 118 24.15 -3.31 -34.41
CA SER A 118 24.64 -4.46 -35.17
C SER A 118 23.67 -4.98 -36.24
N ALA A 119 22.51 -4.34 -36.41
CA ALA A 119 21.43 -4.86 -37.27
C ALA A 119 21.68 -4.66 -38.77
N SER A 120 22.36 -3.57 -39.15
CA SER A 120 22.67 -3.22 -40.54
C SER A 120 23.86 -2.24 -40.60
N ASP A 121 24.46 -2.10 -41.78
CA ASP A 121 25.50 -1.09 -42.06
C ASP A 121 24.92 0.32 -42.28
N ASP A 122 23.58 0.47 -42.29
CA ASP A 122 22.89 1.76 -42.39
C ASP A 122 22.44 2.27 -41.00
N PRO A 123 22.99 3.40 -40.50
CA PRO A 123 22.60 3.96 -39.21
C PRO A 123 21.12 4.38 -39.15
N ALA A 124 20.50 4.79 -40.26
CA ALA A 124 19.09 5.18 -40.27
C ALA A 124 18.17 3.97 -40.10
N HIS A 125 18.56 2.82 -40.66
CA HIS A 125 17.86 1.55 -40.47
C HIS A 125 17.94 1.10 -39.00
N ASN A 126 19.13 1.16 -38.40
CA ASN A 126 19.40 0.76 -37.02
C ASN A 126 18.57 1.59 -36.02
N GLU A 127 18.51 2.91 -36.21
CA GLU A 127 17.69 3.79 -35.37
C GLU A 127 16.19 3.49 -35.51
N SER A 128 15.71 3.27 -36.74
CA SER A 128 14.31 2.88 -36.98
C SER A 128 13.96 1.54 -36.32
N ALA A 129 14.87 0.55 -36.37
CA ALA A 129 14.68 -0.74 -35.73
C ALA A 129 14.57 -0.61 -34.19
N ARG A 130 15.46 0.18 -33.56
CA ARG A 130 15.39 0.50 -32.12
C ARG A 130 14.05 1.15 -31.76
N ARG A 131 13.66 2.20 -32.49
CA ARG A 131 12.43 2.96 -32.21
C ARG A 131 11.18 2.08 -32.30
N ARG A 132 11.08 1.19 -33.28
CA ARG A 132 9.93 0.28 -33.44
C ARG A 132 9.79 -0.71 -32.29
N LEU A 133 10.90 -1.18 -31.74
CA LEU A 133 10.90 -2.14 -30.63
C LEU A 133 10.67 -1.44 -29.28
N LEU A 134 11.33 -0.30 -29.03
CA LEU A 134 11.37 0.32 -27.72
C LEU A 134 10.26 1.34 -27.47
N HIS A 135 9.88 2.18 -28.45
CA HIS A 135 8.85 3.21 -28.23
C HIS A 135 7.52 2.67 -27.67
N PRO A 136 7.00 1.49 -28.09
CA PRO A 136 5.78 0.92 -27.52
C PRO A 136 5.87 0.60 -26.03
N ILE A 137 7.07 0.42 -25.49
CA ILE A 137 7.32 0.04 -24.09
C ILE A 137 7.87 1.24 -23.29
N GLU A 138 8.86 1.95 -23.83
CA GLU A 138 9.49 3.13 -23.23
C GLU A 138 8.46 4.20 -22.86
N PHE A 139 7.57 4.57 -23.79
CA PHE A 139 6.63 5.65 -23.53
C PHE A 139 5.61 5.33 -22.43
N PRO A 140 4.93 4.15 -22.41
CA PRO A 140 4.07 3.79 -21.29
C PRO A 140 4.82 3.67 -19.96
N VAL A 141 6.02 3.10 -19.95
CA VAL A 141 6.80 2.92 -18.72
C VAL A 141 7.23 4.27 -18.15
N ILE A 142 7.78 5.17 -18.98
CA ILE A 142 8.16 6.52 -18.55
C ILE A 142 6.94 7.30 -18.07
N ALA A 143 5.81 7.19 -18.78
CA ALA A 143 4.57 7.83 -18.36
C ALA A 143 4.07 7.30 -17.01
N ALA A 144 4.13 5.98 -16.78
CA ALA A 144 3.75 5.36 -15.53
C ALA A 144 4.66 5.77 -14.37
N LEU A 145 5.98 5.80 -14.59
CA LEU A 145 6.95 6.28 -13.60
C LEU A 145 6.72 7.76 -13.27
N GLY A 146 6.54 8.61 -14.29
CA GLY A 146 6.24 10.03 -14.11
C GLY A 146 4.95 10.24 -13.32
N LEU A 147 3.89 9.49 -13.63
CA LEU A 147 2.64 9.52 -12.88
C LEU A 147 2.84 9.04 -11.43
N GLY A 148 3.61 7.96 -11.22
CA GLY A 148 3.94 7.45 -9.90
C GLY A 148 4.63 8.50 -9.03
N VAL A 149 5.57 9.26 -9.59
CA VAL A 149 6.24 10.38 -8.90
C VAL A 149 5.24 11.48 -8.52
N ILE A 150 4.32 11.83 -9.42
CA ILE A 150 3.28 12.82 -9.16
C ILE A 150 2.35 12.35 -8.03
N LEU A 151 1.88 11.09 -8.07
CA LEU A 151 1.02 10.51 -7.05
C LEU A 151 1.70 10.44 -5.68
N PHE A 152 2.97 10.02 -5.64
CA PHE A 152 3.76 10.00 -4.41
C PHE A 152 3.95 11.40 -3.83
N SER A 153 4.29 12.37 -4.68
CA SER A 153 4.48 13.77 -4.27
C SER A 153 3.18 14.35 -3.72
N PHE A 154 2.06 14.07 -4.39
CA PHE A 154 0.73 14.47 -3.93
C PHE A 154 0.38 13.85 -2.58
N SER A 155 0.67 12.56 -2.38
CA SER A 155 0.50 11.88 -1.08
C SER A 155 1.27 12.60 0.03
N ARG A 156 2.51 13.03 -0.22
CA ARG A 156 3.33 13.76 0.75
C ARG A 156 2.79 15.15 1.09
N ILE A 157 2.28 15.88 0.10
CA ILE A 157 1.59 17.16 0.33
C ILE A 157 0.38 16.94 1.26
N MET A 158 -0.43 15.92 0.96
CA MET A 158 -1.66 15.64 1.71
C MET A 158 -1.42 15.17 3.15
N LEU A 159 -0.30 14.51 3.41
CA LEU A 159 0.08 14.10 4.77
C LEU A 159 0.57 15.29 5.62
N ALA A 160 1.20 16.28 4.98
CA ALA A 160 1.75 17.45 5.66
C ALA A 160 0.72 18.56 5.92
N ILE A 161 -0.26 18.73 5.01
CA ILE A 161 -1.22 19.83 5.09
C ILE A 161 -2.29 19.62 6.17
N SER A 162 -2.78 20.70 6.79
CA SER A 162 -3.85 20.63 7.79
C SER A 162 -5.22 20.28 7.18
N LYS A 163 -6.16 19.80 8.00
CA LYS A 163 -7.50 19.33 7.55
C LYS A 163 -8.28 20.39 6.77
N SER A 164 -8.28 21.62 7.25
CA SER A 164 -8.99 22.74 6.64
C SER A 164 -8.27 23.26 5.40
N ALA A 165 -6.94 23.37 5.45
CA ALA A 165 -6.14 23.83 4.31
C ALA A 165 -6.14 22.83 3.16
N GLY A 166 -6.18 21.52 3.44
CA GLY A 166 -6.28 20.46 2.42
C GLY A 166 -7.52 20.62 1.55
N ALA A 167 -8.68 20.85 2.16
CA ALA A 167 -9.93 21.07 1.41
C ALA A 167 -9.87 22.30 0.50
N VAL A 168 -9.33 23.42 0.99
CA VAL A 168 -9.15 24.64 0.20
C VAL A 168 -8.18 24.41 -0.95
N MET A 169 -7.05 23.75 -0.70
CA MET A 169 -6.06 23.43 -1.74
C MET A 169 -6.65 22.55 -2.84
N PHE A 170 -7.47 21.55 -2.49
CA PHE A 170 -8.16 20.74 -3.48
C PHE A 170 -9.08 21.56 -4.38
N ILE A 171 -9.86 22.47 -3.79
CA ILE A 171 -10.76 23.35 -4.55
C ILE A 171 -9.95 24.23 -5.51
N VAL A 172 -8.86 24.83 -5.04
CA VAL A 172 -8.00 25.69 -5.85
C VAL A 172 -7.33 24.91 -6.99
N VAL A 173 -6.71 23.76 -6.68
CA VAL A 173 -6.04 22.94 -7.70
C VAL A 173 -7.03 22.38 -8.71
N ALA A 174 -8.20 21.91 -8.26
CA ALA A 174 -9.25 21.44 -9.16
C ALA A 174 -9.76 22.56 -10.08
N ALA A 175 -9.94 23.77 -9.55
CA ALA A 175 -10.31 24.94 -10.35
C ALA A 175 -9.23 25.31 -11.38
N LEU A 176 -7.94 25.24 -11.02
CA LEU A 176 -6.84 25.49 -11.94
C LEU A 176 -6.76 24.42 -13.05
N VAL A 177 -6.92 23.14 -12.70
CA VAL A 177 -6.97 22.04 -13.67
C VAL A 177 -8.16 22.19 -14.61
N LEU A 178 -9.33 22.55 -14.07
CA LEU A 178 -10.53 22.81 -14.87
C LEU A 178 -10.31 24.00 -15.80
N LEU A 179 -9.72 25.10 -15.32
CA LEU A 179 -9.40 26.27 -16.14
C LEU A 179 -8.42 25.91 -17.27
N ALA A 180 -7.36 25.16 -16.97
CA ALA A 180 -6.43 24.68 -17.98
C ALA A 180 -7.12 23.77 -19.02
N GLY A 181 -8.00 22.87 -18.57
CA GLY A 181 -8.80 22.01 -19.44
C GLY A 181 -9.74 22.81 -20.36
N VAL A 182 -10.42 23.84 -19.83
CA VAL A 182 -11.25 24.75 -20.61
C VAL A 182 -10.41 25.53 -21.63
N LEU A 183 -9.23 26.01 -21.24
CA LEU A 183 -8.31 26.71 -22.14
C LEU A 183 -7.88 25.82 -23.31
N PHE A 184 -7.55 24.55 -23.04
CA PHE A 184 -7.21 23.56 -24.07
C PHE A 184 -8.42 23.21 -24.96
N ALA A 185 -9.62 23.13 -24.39
CA ALA A 185 -10.83 22.84 -25.16
C ALA A 185 -11.23 24.00 -26.09
N VAL A 186 -11.13 25.26 -25.62
CA VAL A 186 -11.58 26.44 -26.37
C VAL A 186 -10.54 26.92 -27.39
N ARG A 187 -9.25 26.66 -27.17
CA ARG A 187 -8.18 27.03 -28.11
C ARG A 187 -7.46 25.79 -28.65
N PRO A 188 -7.96 25.18 -29.74
CA PRO A 188 -7.31 24.01 -30.35
C PRO A 188 -5.97 24.33 -31.03
N SER A 189 -5.65 25.61 -31.29
CA SER A 189 -4.42 26.07 -31.96
C SER A 189 -3.33 26.55 -31.00
N LEU A 190 -3.35 26.13 -29.73
CA LEU A 190 -2.28 26.48 -28.80
C LEU A 190 -0.94 25.93 -29.24
N LYS A 191 0.10 26.75 -29.12
CA LYS A 191 1.47 26.34 -29.44
C LYS A 191 1.85 25.14 -28.56
N PRO A 192 2.42 24.05 -29.11
CA PRO A 192 2.83 22.88 -28.34
C PRO A 192 3.77 23.23 -27.17
N ALA A 193 4.62 24.25 -27.36
CA ALA A 193 5.51 24.76 -26.32
C ALA A 193 4.76 25.33 -25.10
N LEU A 194 3.59 25.97 -25.31
CA LEU A 194 2.79 26.49 -24.21
C LEU A 194 2.14 25.36 -23.42
N VAL A 195 1.58 24.36 -24.11
CA VAL A 195 0.97 23.18 -23.49
C VAL A 195 2.01 22.42 -22.66
N SER A 196 3.17 22.15 -23.27
CA SER A 196 4.31 21.54 -22.58
C SER A 196 4.75 22.37 -21.37
N GLY A 197 4.86 23.69 -21.51
CA GLY A 197 5.26 24.59 -20.42
C GLY A 197 4.31 24.52 -19.23
N ILE A 198 2.99 24.57 -19.45
CA ILE A 198 1.99 24.46 -18.38
C ILE A 198 2.12 23.10 -17.66
N CYS A 199 2.22 22.00 -18.41
CA CYS A 199 2.36 20.67 -17.85
C CYS A 199 3.64 20.52 -17.03
N VAL A 200 4.77 21.01 -17.53
CA VAL A 200 6.06 20.94 -16.84
C VAL A 200 6.05 21.78 -15.56
N ILE A 201 5.54 23.02 -15.61
CA ILE A 201 5.41 23.87 -14.42
C ILE A 201 4.52 23.21 -13.37
N GLY A 202 3.38 22.64 -13.79
CA GLY A 202 2.49 21.90 -12.90
C GLY A 202 3.18 20.70 -12.25
N ALA A 203 3.86 19.87 -13.04
CA ALA A 203 4.59 18.71 -12.54
C ALA A 203 5.69 19.10 -11.56
N VAL A 204 6.50 20.11 -11.89
CA VAL A 204 7.57 20.62 -11.01
C VAL A 204 6.99 21.19 -9.71
N GLY A 205 5.87 21.93 -9.78
CA GLY A 205 5.18 22.44 -8.61
C GLY A 205 4.70 21.35 -7.66
N ILE A 206 4.12 20.27 -8.20
CA ILE A 206 3.69 19.11 -7.41
C ILE A 206 4.88 18.40 -6.77
N VAL A 207 5.97 18.18 -7.52
CA VAL A 207 7.18 17.52 -7.00
C VAL A 207 7.84 18.36 -5.90
N ALA A 208 7.99 19.68 -6.12
CA ALA A 208 8.55 20.59 -5.12
C ALA A 208 7.68 20.64 -3.85
N GLY A 209 6.36 20.67 -4.00
CA GLY A 209 5.42 20.56 -2.88
C GLY A 209 5.56 19.23 -2.15
N GLY A 210 5.72 18.12 -2.88
CA GLY A 210 5.92 16.78 -2.32
C GLY A 210 7.21 16.64 -1.51
N ILE A 211 8.33 17.17 -2.03
CA ILE A 211 9.62 17.19 -1.32
C ILE A 211 9.50 18.01 -0.03
N THR A 212 8.88 19.18 -0.11
CA THR A 212 8.65 20.04 1.06
C THR A 212 7.74 19.34 2.09
N GLY A 213 6.65 18.73 1.64
CA GLY A 213 5.74 17.97 2.50
C GLY A 213 6.41 16.75 3.14
N ALA A 214 7.30 16.07 2.43
CA ALA A 214 8.09 14.98 2.99
C ALA A 214 9.02 15.46 4.11
N GLY A 215 9.63 16.64 3.96
CA GLY A 215 10.47 17.25 4.99
C GLY A 215 9.71 17.73 6.23
N VAL A 216 8.50 18.24 6.06
CA VAL A 216 7.62 18.65 7.17
C VAL A 216 7.05 17.43 7.92
N GLY A 217 6.87 16.31 7.23
CA GLY A 217 6.35 15.08 7.82
C GLY A 217 4.83 15.07 7.95
N MET A 218 4.31 14.14 8.76
CA MET A 218 2.86 14.02 8.98
C MET A 218 2.38 15.10 9.97
N ARG A 219 1.21 15.69 9.72
CA ARG A 219 0.57 16.59 10.69
C ARG A 219 0.36 15.89 12.06
N THR A 220 0.46 16.67 13.14
CA THR A 220 0.43 16.17 14.53
C THR A 220 -0.77 15.27 14.81
N GLU A 221 -1.97 15.65 14.38
CA GLU A 221 -3.18 14.84 14.52
C GLU A 221 -3.06 13.43 13.91
N LEU A 222 -2.35 13.27 12.78
CA LEU A 222 -2.12 11.97 12.15
C LEU A 222 -1.01 11.20 12.85
N ALA A 223 0.00 11.88 13.38
CA ALA A 223 1.06 11.25 14.17
C ALA A 223 0.52 10.70 15.49
N GLU A 224 -0.31 11.47 16.19
CA GLU A 224 -1.05 11.05 17.39
C GLU A 224 -1.97 9.87 17.06
N ALA A 225 -2.80 9.97 16.01
CA ALA A 225 -3.69 8.88 15.61
C ALA A 225 -2.93 7.58 15.24
N LYS A 226 -1.74 7.69 14.64
CA LYS A 226 -0.88 6.54 14.33
C LYS A 226 -0.32 5.90 15.60
N ALA A 227 0.03 6.69 16.60
CA ALA A 227 0.60 6.20 17.87
C ALA A 227 -0.47 5.60 18.79
N GLU A 228 -1.65 6.21 18.82
CA GLU A 228 -2.77 5.81 19.67
C GLU A 228 -3.45 4.53 19.17
N GLY A 229 -3.45 4.26 17.86
CA GLY A 229 -4.07 3.08 17.27
C GLY A 229 -5.59 3.24 17.12
N HIS A 230 -6.13 2.87 15.95
CA HIS A 230 -7.52 3.20 15.58
C HIS A 230 -8.62 2.49 16.40
N TYR A 231 -8.26 1.51 17.24
CA TYR A 231 -9.19 0.65 17.96
C TYR A 231 -8.97 0.61 19.48
N THR A 232 -8.07 1.45 20.01
CA THR A 232 -7.65 1.43 21.42
C THR A 232 -8.52 2.30 22.33
N HIS A 233 -9.24 3.27 21.77
CA HIS A 233 -10.03 4.26 22.50
C HIS A 233 -11.54 4.04 22.35
N ARG A 234 -12.02 2.84 22.67
CA ARG A 234 -13.46 2.55 22.73
C ARG A 234 -13.93 2.53 24.19
N GLU A 235 -14.07 3.72 24.75
CA GLU A 235 -14.56 3.92 26.12
C GLU A 235 -16.09 3.85 26.11
N CYS A 236 -16.64 2.80 26.73
CA CYS A 236 -18.09 2.56 26.82
C CYS A 236 -18.73 3.14 28.09
N GLY A 237 -18.04 4.07 28.76
CA GLY A 237 -18.54 4.75 29.95
C GLY A 237 -19.65 5.78 29.68
N ALA A 238 -20.22 6.33 30.75
CA ALA A 238 -21.23 7.39 30.69
C ALA A 238 -20.66 8.73 30.20
N GLU A 239 -19.37 8.96 30.44
CA GLU A 239 -18.64 10.16 30.02
C GLU A 239 -18.48 10.22 28.50
N LYS A 240 -18.32 11.44 27.98
CA LYS A 240 -18.08 11.68 26.56
C LYS A 240 -16.65 11.35 26.20
N SER A 241 -16.46 10.34 25.36
CA SER A 241 -15.15 9.95 24.88
C SER A 241 -14.65 10.92 23.82
N LYS A 242 -13.43 11.43 24.03
CA LYS A 242 -12.73 12.32 23.08
C LYS A 242 -12.57 11.67 21.70
N TYR A 243 -12.40 10.36 21.65
CA TYR A 243 -12.05 9.63 20.43
C TYR A 243 -13.27 9.05 19.71
N PHE A 244 -14.27 8.58 20.47
CA PHE A 244 -15.43 7.88 19.94
C PHE A 244 -16.64 8.80 19.68
N ASP A 245 -16.90 9.79 20.53
CA ASP A 245 -18.16 10.59 20.51
C ASP A 245 -18.02 11.94 19.81
N LYS A 246 -17.73 11.91 18.50
CA LYS A 246 -17.51 13.14 17.72
C LYS A 246 -18.73 13.60 16.93
N LYS A 247 -19.50 12.67 16.35
CA LYS A 247 -20.68 12.96 15.51
C LYS A 247 -21.67 11.80 15.56
N ALA A 248 -22.45 11.77 16.64
CA ALA A 248 -23.48 10.76 16.84
C ALA A 248 -24.46 10.73 15.66
N MET A 249 -24.75 9.53 15.17
CA MET A 249 -25.79 9.34 14.16
C MET A 249 -27.13 9.68 14.80
N LYS A 250 -27.92 10.53 14.13
CA LYS A 250 -29.24 10.96 14.63
C LYS A 250 -30.38 10.15 14.04
N THR A 251 -30.22 9.68 12.82
CA THR A 251 -31.27 8.98 12.08
C THR A 251 -30.68 7.78 11.36
N LEU A 252 -31.39 6.66 11.38
CA LEU A 252 -31.02 5.45 10.65
C LEU A 252 -31.97 5.21 9.49
N SER A 253 -31.40 4.91 8.32
CA SER A 253 -32.16 4.36 7.19
C SER A 253 -32.15 2.82 7.19
N LEU A 254 -31.53 2.19 8.18
CA LEU A 254 -31.42 0.73 8.26
C LEU A 254 -32.77 0.12 8.64
N ARG A 255 -33.32 -0.75 7.77
CA ARG A 255 -34.63 -1.39 7.96
C ARG A 255 -34.59 -2.92 7.83
N SER A 256 -33.44 -3.50 7.47
CA SER A 256 -33.27 -4.92 7.23
C SER A 256 -32.27 -5.54 8.21
N ASN A 257 -32.47 -6.82 8.55
CA ASN A 257 -31.62 -7.59 9.45
C ASN A 257 -31.41 -6.94 10.83
N VAL A 258 -32.47 -6.35 11.39
CA VAL A 258 -32.49 -5.83 12.76
C VAL A 258 -33.08 -6.91 13.66
N ALA A 259 -32.32 -7.32 14.68
CA ALA A 259 -32.75 -8.33 15.64
C ALA A 259 -33.76 -7.75 16.65
N ALA A 260 -33.47 -6.57 17.18
CA ALA A 260 -34.35 -5.84 18.08
C ALA A 260 -34.11 -4.33 18.03
N VAL A 261 -35.15 -3.56 18.35
CA VAL A 261 -35.08 -2.14 18.64
C VAL A 261 -35.11 -1.98 20.15
N VAL A 262 -34.01 -1.48 20.72
CA VAL A 262 -33.84 -1.20 22.14
C VAL A 262 -34.17 0.27 22.37
N GLU A 263 -35.25 0.53 23.10
CA GLU A 263 -35.73 1.86 23.42
C GLU A 263 -35.46 2.16 24.91
N LEU A 264 -34.87 3.33 25.16
CA LEU A 264 -34.75 3.90 26.50
C LEU A 264 -35.77 5.03 26.64
N ARG A 265 -36.69 4.91 27.59
CA ARG A 265 -37.69 5.94 27.90
C ARG A 265 -37.90 6.03 29.41
N ASP A 266 -37.83 7.25 29.94
CA ASP A 266 -37.99 7.56 31.35
C ASP A 266 -37.05 6.70 32.24
N GLY A 267 -35.83 6.47 31.77
CA GLY A 267 -34.84 5.64 32.46
C GLY A 267 -35.12 4.12 32.43
N LYS A 268 -36.14 3.66 31.70
CA LYS A 268 -36.45 2.23 31.52
C LYS A 268 -36.02 1.74 30.15
N LEU A 269 -35.28 0.62 30.12
CA LEU A 269 -34.80 -0.02 28.90
C LEU A 269 -35.78 -1.13 28.48
N THR A 270 -36.22 -1.12 27.23
CA THR A 270 -37.12 -2.15 26.69
C THR A 270 -36.68 -2.57 25.29
N ALA A 271 -36.80 -3.85 24.94
CA ALA A 271 -36.58 -4.33 23.58
C ALA A 271 -37.87 -4.69 22.85
N GLU A 272 -38.03 -4.15 21.64
CA GLU A 272 -39.02 -4.58 20.67
C GLU A 272 -38.36 -5.57 19.70
N VAL A 273 -38.78 -6.84 19.78
CA VAL A 273 -38.25 -7.92 18.93
C VAL A 273 -39.21 -8.17 17.79
N TYR A 274 -38.69 -8.20 16.56
CA TYR A 274 -39.52 -8.46 15.38
C TYR A 274 -40.23 -9.81 15.48
N GLY A 275 -41.56 -9.80 15.28
CA GLY A 275 -42.39 -11.01 15.30
C GLY A 275 -42.94 -11.40 16.67
N PHE A 276 -42.59 -10.68 17.75
CA PHE A 276 -43.18 -10.86 19.07
C PHE A 276 -44.12 -9.70 19.40
N GLN A 277 -45.24 -9.99 20.08
CA GLN A 277 -46.12 -8.95 20.61
C GLN A 277 -45.67 -8.56 22.02
N GLY A 278 -45.35 -7.28 22.21
CA GLY A 278 -44.93 -6.72 23.49
C GLY A 278 -43.41 -6.58 23.66
N THR A 279 -43.02 -5.80 24.67
CA THR A 279 -41.62 -5.56 25.03
C THR A 279 -41.02 -6.79 25.71
N GLN A 280 -39.78 -7.13 25.35
CA GLN A 280 -39.05 -8.27 25.90
C GLN A 280 -37.90 -7.80 26.79
N GLU A 281 -37.63 -8.56 27.84
CA GLU A 281 -36.45 -8.41 28.72
C GLU A 281 -35.32 -9.39 28.34
N THR A 282 -35.62 -10.35 27.46
CA THR A 282 -34.68 -11.35 26.94
C THR A 282 -34.82 -11.44 25.42
N ILE A 283 -33.69 -11.41 24.71
CA ILE A 283 -33.64 -11.51 23.23
C ILE A 283 -32.83 -12.74 22.84
N SER A 284 -33.40 -13.61 22.01
CA SER A 284 -32.65 -14.72 21.41
C SER A 284 -32.04 -14.31 20.08
N VAL A 285 -30.75 -14.55 19.88
CA VAL A 285 -30.03 -14.17 18.65
C VAL A 285 -29.20 -15.34 18.08
N PRO A 286 -29.09 -15.47 16.75
CA PRO A 286 -28.33 -16.56 16.14
C PRO A 286 -26.82 -16.45 16.42
N ARG A 287 -26.19 -17.60 16.66
CA ARG A 287 -24.73 -17.73 16.80
C ARG A 287 -24.02 -17.56 15.46
N ALA A 288 -22.82 -17.00 15.49
CA ALA A 288 -21.87 -16.85 14.39
C ALA A 288 -22.38 -16.05 13.17
N ASN A 289 -23.53 -15.38 13.31
CA ASN A 289 -24.06 -14.47 12.32
C ASN A 289 -24.07 -13.04 12.87
N PRO A 290 -23.73 -12.02 12.05
CA PRO A 290 -23.86 -10.63 12.45
C PRO A 290 -25.32 -10.29 12.74
N VAL A 291 -25.58 -9.78 13.94
CA VAL A 291 -26.89 -9.33 14.41
C VAL A 291 -26.84 -7.85 14.71
N THR A 292 -27.87 -7.11 14.30
CA THR A 292 -27.92 -5.66 14.48
C THR A 292 -29.00 -5.27 15.47
N PHE A 293 -28.62 -4.48 16.47
CA PHE A 293 -29.53 -3.85 17.42
C PHE A 293 -29.64 -2.36 17.09
N ILE A 294 -30.82 -1.79 17.18
CA ILE A 294 -31.02 -0.34 17.08
C ILE A 294 -31.26 0.20 18.48
N PHE A 295 -30.43 1.13 18.94
CA PHE A 295 -30.66 1.87 20.17
C PHE A 295 -31.34 3.20 19.89
N ARG A 296 -32.44 3.48 20.61
CA ARG A 296 -33.17 4.75 20.56
C ARG A 296 -33.21 5.37 21.94
N ASN A 297 -32.81 6.64 22.02
CA ASN A 297 -32.80 7.37 23.26
C ASN A 297 -33.96 8.39 23.30
N TYR A 298 -34.94 8.19 24.18
CA TYR A 298 -36.01 9.15 24.45
C TYR A 298 -35.82 9.89 25.78
N ASP A 299 -34.72 9.66 26.50
CA ASP A 299 -34.37 10.43 27.70
C ASP A 299 -33.71 11.76 27.32
N ASP A 300 -33.83 12.77 28.19
CA ASP A 300 -33.25 14.10 27.97
C ASP A 300 -31.71 14.08 27.97
N ALA A 301 -31.12 13.15 28.73
CA ALA A 301 -29.67 12.99 28.83
C ALA A 301 -29.10 12.27 27.59
N GLU A 302 -27.89 12.63 27.17
CA GLU A 302 -27.16 11.83 26.17
C GLU A 302 -26.83 10.46 26.77
N ARG A 303 -27.20 9.38 26.08
CA ARG A 303 -27.01 8.01 26.54
C ARG A 303 -26.42 7.16 25.43
N ARG A 304 -25.76 6.07 25.82
CA ARG A 304 -25.27 5.04 24.91
C ARG A 304 -25.68 3.66 25.39
N MET A 305 -25.88 2.76 24.45
CA MET A 305 -26.05 1.34 24.75
C MET A 305 -24.68 0.66 24.78
N VAL A 306 -24.47 -0.18 25.78
CA VAL A 306 -23.28 -1.01 25.95
C VAL A 306 -23.70 -2.46 25.86
N ALA A 307 -22.98 -3.22 25.06
CA ALA A 307 -23.16 -4.65 24.89
C ALA A 307 -21.95 -5.38 25.49
N THR A 308 -22.21 -6.26 26.47
CA THR A 308 -21.19 -7.15 27.03
C THR A 308 -21.01 -8.34 26.10
N LEU A 309 -19.76 -8.60 25.69
CA LEU A 309 -19.42 -9.69 24.76
C LEU A 309 -18.92 -10.94 25.49
N GLY A 310 -19.13 -11.01 26.81
CA GLY A 310 -18.76 -12.14 27.66
C GLY A 310 -17.25 -12.40 27.73
N ALA A 311 -16.83 -13.50 28.35
CA ALA A 311 -15.40 -13.81 28.56
C ALA A 311 -14.63 -14.18 27.26
N ALA A 312 -15.32 -14.35 26.13
CA ALA A 312 -14.78 -15.15 25.03
C ALA A 312 -14.83 -14.55 23.62
N MET A 313 -15.31 -13.31 23.46
CA MET A 313 -15.23 -12.57 22.19
C MET A 313 -13.84 -11.96 21.92
N ALA A 314 -12.80 -12.40 22.65
CA ALA A 314 -11.41 -12.18 22.26
C ALA A 314 -11.01 -12.87 20.93
N ALA A 315 -11.93 -13.59 20.28
CA ALA A 315 -11.67 -14.39 19.08
C ALA A 315 -12.55 -13.98 17.87
N THR A 316 -12.58 -12.69 17.53
CA THR A 316 -12.70 -12.23 16.14
C THR A 316 -11.68 -11.13 15.87
N ALA A 317 -10.40 -11.48 16.01
CA ALA A 317 -9.50 -11.08 14.94
C ALA A 317 -9.91 -11.94 13.73
N SER A 318 -10.63 -11.39 12.76
CA SER A 318 -10.50 -11.95 11.41
C SER A 318 -9.01 -11.93 11.09
N ALA A 319 -8.52 -12.86 10.27
CA ALA A 319 -7.09 -12.97 9.96
C ALA A 319 -6.48 -11.68 9.33
N ASP A 320 -7.31 -10.67 9.03
CA ASP A 320 -6.92 -9.34 8.54
C ASP A 320 -7.48 -8.16 9.38
N ALA A 321 -8.15 -8.40 10.51
CA ALA A 321 -8.58 -7.32 11.42
C ALA A 321 -7.49 -7.08 12.48
N PRO A 322 -6.99 -5.84 12.65
CA PRO A 322 -6.14 -5.50 13.78
C PRO A 322 -6.85 -5.93 15.06
N SER A 323 -6.14 -6.60 15.97
CA SER A 323 -6.70 -7.01 17.26
C SER A 323 -7.43 -5.82 17.88
N GLU A 324 -8.76 -5.84 17.85
CA GLU A 324 -9.56 -4.92 18.63
C GLU A 324 -9.28 -5.31 20.07
N LYS A 325 -8.31 -4.63 20.70
CA LYS A 325 -8.15 -4.69 22.14
C LYS A 325 -9.38 -4.01 22.73
N HIS A 326 -10.49 -4.76 22.80
CA HIS A 326 -11.55 -4.45 23.74
C HIS A 326 -10.87 -4.32 25.10
N GLY A 327 -11.13 -3.24 25.83
CA GLY A 327 -10.57 -3.06 27.17
C GLY A 327 -10.87 -4.27 28.06
N ASP A 328 -10.31 -4.29 29.28
CA ASP A 328 -10.33 -5.43 30.20
C ASP A 328 -11.72 -6.08 30.45
N ASN A 329 -12.81 -5.40 30.08
CA ASN A 329 -14.21 -5.83 30.24
C ASN A 329 -14.87 -6.49 29.00
N ASN A 330 -14.20 -6.56 27.84
CA ASN A 330 -14.72 -7.16 26.60
C ASN A 330 -16.12 -6.66 26.19
N GLU A 331 -16.23 -5.34 26.02
CA GLU A 331 -17.49 -4.63 25.71
C GLU A 331 -17.43 -3.93 24.34
N THR A 332 -18.61 -3.71 23.76
CA THR A 332 -18.79 -2.82 22.60
C THR A 332 -20.01 -1.94 22.81
N CYS A 333 -20.04 -0.74 22.25
CA CYS A 333 -21.09 0.24 22.54
C CYS A 333 -21.42 1.14 21.36
N THR A 334 -22.59 1.77 21.41
CA THR A 334 -22.94 2.90 20.54
C THR A 334 -22.24 4.18 21.01
N GLN A 335 -22.22 5.21 20.16
CA GLN A 335 -21.84 6.55 20.62
C GLN A 335 -22.91 7.10 21.57
N LEU A 336 -22.55 8.12 22.34
CA LEU A 336 -23.51 8.94 23.06
C LEU A 336 -24.45 9.62 22.07
N ILE A 337 -25.74 9.31 22.18
CA ILE A 337 -26.79 9.85 21.32
C ILE A 337 -27.72 10.76 22.14
N PRO A 338 -28.11 11.93 21.59
CA PRO A 338 -29.04 12.83 22.26
C PRO A 338 -30.49 12.31 22.22
N ASN A 339 -31.40 13.01 22.90
CA ASN A 339 -32.83 12.75 22.83
C ASN A 339 -33.35 12.69 21.38
N GLY A 340 -34.16 11.67 21.07
CA GLY A 340 -34.78 11.46 19.77
C GLY A 340 -33.83 10.94 18.68
N ALA A 341 -32.58 10.62 19.02
CA ALA A 341 -31.63 10.03 18.08
C ALA A 341 -31.66 8.49 18.11
N GLU A 342 -31.22 7.89 17.02
CA GLU A 342 -31.09 6.43 16.88
C GLU A 342 -29.72 6.03 16.34
N GLN A 343 -29.15 4.95 16.87
CA GLN A 343 -27.89 4.38 16.39
C GLN A 343 -27.92 2.85 16.37
N ALA A 344 -27.38 2.26 15.30
CA ALA A 344 -27.25 0.82 15.15
C ALA A 344 -25.93 0.32 15.74
N LEU A 345 -25.98 -0.87 16.35
CA LEU A 345 -24.84 -1.64 16.82
C LEU A 345 -24.92 -3.05 16.24
N THR A 346 -23.93 -3.41 15.43
CA THR A 346 -23.83 -4.76 14.84
C THR A 346 -22.78 -5.57 15.60
N ILE A 347 -23.16 -6.75 16.05
CA ILE A 347 -22.35 -7.64 16.88
C ILE A 347 -22.43 -9.05 16.29
N THR A 348 -21.36 -9.81 16.34
CA THR A 348 -21.38 -11.25 16.03
C THR A 348 -21.06 -12.02 17.28
N TYR A 349 -21.97 -12.86 17.77
CA TYR A 349 -21.70 -13.71 18.93
C TYR A 349 -21.17 -15.07 18.48
N ASN A 350 -19.89 -15.35 18.71
CA ASN A 350 -19.27 -16.60 18.25
C ASN A 350 -19.49 -17.79 19.19
N LYS A 351 -19.79 -17.52 20.46
CA LYS A 351 -20.01 -18.55 21.48
C LYS A 351 -21.46 -18.52 21.99
N PRO A 352 -22.03 -19.68 22.34
CA PRO A 352 -23.35 -19.73 22.95
C PRO A 352 -23.33 -19.16 24.38
N SER A 353 -24.49 -18.76 24.90
CA SER A 353 -24.63 -18.23 26.26
C SER A 353 -24.24 -19.26 27.32
N ILE A 354 -24.46 -20.56 27.07
CA ILE A 354 -24.06 -21.64 27.98
C ILE A 354 -22.54 -21.79 28.15
N ALA A 355 -21.76 -21.23 27.21
CA ALA A 355 -20.30 -21.24 27.27
C ALA A 355 -19.72 -19.99 27.96
N GLN A 356 -20.58 -19.10 28.47
CA GLN A 356 -20.15 -17.97 29.30
C GLN A 356 -20.09 -18.39 30.77
N ASP A 357 -19.16 -17.79 31.51
CA ASP A 357 -19.16 -17.88 32.97
C ASP A 357 -20.42 -17.19 33.51
N ASN A 358 -21.03 -17.75 34.56
CA ASN A 358 -22.28 -17.21 35.16
C ASN A 358 -22.16 -15.72 35.57
N ASP A 359 -20.94 -15.24 35.79
CA ASP A 359 -20.67 -13.86 36.19
C ASP A 359 -20.51 -12.89 34.99
N LYS A 360 -20.61 -13.37 33.75
CA LYS A 360 -20.43 -12.57 32.51
C LYS A 360 -21.44 -12.91 31.40
N PRO A 361 -22.76 -12.79 31.66
CA PRO A 361 -23.76 -13.00 30.62
C PRO A 361 -23.64 -11.96 29.49
N PHE A 362 -24.16 -12.30 28.31
CA PHE A 362 -24.35 -11.32 27.25
C PHE A 362 -25.54 -10.44 27.59
N THR A 363 -25.31 -9.13 27.69
CA THR A 363 -26.32 -8.16 28.10
C THR A 363 -26.22 -6.89 27.27
N LEU A 364 -27.34 -6.21 27.12
CA LEU A 364 -27.43 -4.85 26.62
C LEU A 364 -27.81 -3.94 27.78
N THR A 365 -26.96 -2.99 28.12
CA THR A 365 -27.13 -2.03 29.22
C THR A 365 -27.01 -0.60 28.70
N VAL A 366 -27.36 0.37 29.54
CA VAL A 366 -27.15 1.80 29.24
C VAL A 366 -26.12 2.38 30.18
N ALA A 367 -25.10 3.05 29.62
CA ALA A 367 -24.05 3.64 30.45
C ALA A 367 -24.60 4.73 31.39
N GLY A 368 -24.29 4.61 32.68
CA GLY A 368 -24.72 5.55 33.72
C GLY A 368 -26.18 5.38 34.18
N LEU A 369 -26.81 4.24 33.88
CA LEU A 369 -28.06 3.79 34.48
C LEU A 369 -27.85 2.41 35.10
N GLU A 370 -28.00 2.30 36.42
CA GLU A 370 -27.86 1.03 37.13
C GLU A 370 -29.18 0.25 37.13
N GLY A 371 -29.08 -1.08 37.07
CA GLY A 371 -30.23 -1.98 37.19
C GLY A 371 -31.11 -2.16 35.95
N GLN A 372 -30.74 -1.55 34.81
CA GLN A 372 -31.43 -1.75 33.52
C GLN A 372 -30.55 -2.58 32.58
N ALA A 373 -30.96 -3.82 32.32
CA ALA A 373 -30.26 -4.74 31.43
C ALA A 373 -31.25 -5.59 30.65
N ILE A 374 -30.94 -5.85 29.39
CA ILE A 374 -31.65 -6.81 28.55
C ILE A 374 -30.73 -7.99 28.32
N GLU A 375 -31.18 -9.20 28.66
CA GLU A 375 -30.39 -10.41 28.49
C GLU A 375 -30.39 -10.87 27.02
N VAL A 376 -29.21 -11.21 26.50
CA VAL A 376 -29.06 -11.75 25.15
C VAL A 376 -28.72 -13.24 25.23
N VAL A 377 -29.62 -14.08 24.70
CA VAL A 377 -29.47 -15.53 24.68
C VAL A 377 -28.98 -15.96 23.29
N VAL A 378 -27.83 -16.62 23.26
CA VAL A 378 -27.23 -17.20 22.06
C VAL A 378 -27.28 -18.72 22.21
N PRO A 379 -27.99 -19.44 21.32
CA PRO A 379 -28.12 -20.89 21.40
C PRO A 379 -26.83 -21.66 21.05
#